data_AF-A0ABD0NHE2-F1
#
_entry.id   AF-A0ABD0NHE2-F1
#
_cell.length_a   1.000
_cell.length_b   1.000
_cell.length_c   1.000
_cell.angle_alpha   90.00
_cell.angle_beta   90.00
_cell.angle_gamma   90.00
#
_symmetry.space_group_name_H-M   'P 1'
#
loop_
_entity.id
_entity.type
_entity.pdbx_description
1 polymer ?
#
loop_
_entity_poly.entity_id
_entity_poly.type
_entity_poly.pdbx_seq_one_letter_code
_entity_poly.pdbx_strand_id
1 'polypeptide(L)' 'VGTMKIASFNIQRMGSSKLSDKKVVKHLIKIFSRYSIIVILEVVDKSGKAIDKFLQELNKTT' A
#
# COMPACT_ATOMS: atom_id res chain seq x y z
N VAL A 1 18.18 -16.72 10.51
CA VAL A 1 17.28 -16.92 9.34
C VAL A 1 16.09 -15.99 9.52
N GLY A 2 15.83 -15.09 8.57
CA GLY A 2 14.68 -14.17 8.66
C GLY A 2 13.38 -14.91 8.34
N THR A 3 12.33 -14.71 9.14
CA THR A 3 11.00 -15.28 8.86
C THR A 3 10.29 -14.43 7.81
N MET A 4 9.90 -15.02 6.69
CA MET A 4 9.06 -14.37 5.68
C MET A 4 7.67 -14.08 6.24
N LYS A 5 7.19 -12.84 6.12
CA LYS A 5 5.86 -12.43 6.61
C LYS A 5 4.93 -12.18 5.42
N ILE A 6 3.79 -12.85 5.40
CA ILE A 6 2.80 -12.77 4.31
C ILE A 6 1.47 -12.29 4.90
N ALA A 7 0.77 -11.39 4.20
CA ALA A 7 -0.55 -10.90 4.60
C ALA A 7 -1.50 -10.68 3.42
N SER A 8 -2.79 -10.61 3.72
CA SER A 8 -3.80 -10.01 2.84
C SER A 8 -4.50 -8.87 3.57
N PHE A 9 -4.88 -7.82 2.85
CA PHE A 9 -5.58 -6.68 3.43
C PHE A 9 -6.59 -6.10 2.45
N ASN A 10 -7.86 -6.10 2.86
CA ASN A 10 -8.90 -5.37 2.14
C ASN A 10 -8.90 -3.90 2.58
N ILE A 11 -8.45 -3.02 1.67
CA ILE A 11 -8.46 -1.57 1.88
C ILE A 11 -9.63 -1.00 1.12
N GLN A 12 -10.69 -0.62 1.84
CA GLN A 12 -11.92 -0.11 1.26
C GLN A 12 -11.63 0.93 0.15
N ARG A 13 -12.03 0.64 -1.09
CA ARG A 13 -11.81 1.52 -2.25
C ARG A 13 -10.41 2.14 -2.32
N MET A 14 -9.35 1.32 -2.38
CA MET A 14 -7.98 1.78 -2.53
C MET A 14 -7.74 2.37 -3.93
N GLY A 15 -7.92 3.68 -4.03
CA GLY A 15 -7.69 4.43 -5.25
C GLY A 15 -7.32 5.88 -4.96
N SER A 16 -7.35 6.73 -5.98
CA SER A 16 -6.86 8.12 -5.92
C SER A 16 -7.42 8.94 -4.75
N SER A 17 -8.72 8.80 -4.43
CA SER A 17 -9.35 9.53 -3.32
C SER A 17 -8.82 9.13 -1.95
N LYS A 18 -8.39 7.88 -1.77
CA LYS A 18 -7.86 7.39 -0.49
C LYS A 18 -6.36 7.66 -0.37
N LEU A 19 -5.64 7.53 -1.50
CA LEU A 19 -4.20 7.75 -1.58
C LEU A 19 -3.80 9.24 -1.70
N SER A 20 -4.76 10.16 -1.81
CA SER A 20 -4.51 11.59 -1.68
C SER A 20 -4.39 12.06 -0.22
N ASP A 21 -4.90 11.30 0.75
CA ASP A 21 -4.78 11.61 2.17
C ASP A 21 -3.40 11.18 2.71
N LYS A 22 -2.56 12.17 3.02
CA LYS A 22 -1.21 11.97 3.57
C LYS A 22 -1.19 11.17 4.87
N LYS A 23 -2.21 11.32 5.74
CA LYS A 23 -2.30 10.53 6.98
C LYS A 23 -2.58 9.08 6.65
N VAL A 24 -3.48 8.79 5.72
CA VAL A 24 -3.77 7.41 5.28
C VAL A 24 -2.52 6.78 4.67
N VAL A 25 -1.85 7.46 3.74
CA VAL A 25 -0.62 6.97 3.11
C VAL A 25 0.44 6.64 4.16
N LYS A 26 0.65 7.50 5.17
CA LYS A 26 1.59 7.25 6.27
C LYS A 26 1.28 5.97 7.05
N HIS A 27 0.00 5.66 7.30
CA HIS A 27 -0.39 4.41 7.97
C HIS A 27 -0.21 3.20 7.06
N LEU A 28 -0.58 3.32 5.77
CA LEU A 28 -0.41 2.24 4.80
C LEU A 28 1.06 1.87 4.61
N ILE A 29 1.97 2.84 4.52
CA ILE A 29 3.42 2.58 4.46
C ILE A 29 3.86 1.75 5.67
N LYS A 30 3.50 2.18 6.89
CA LYS A 30 3.81 1.43 8.12
C LYS A 30 3.24 0.00 8.13
N ILE A 31 2.07 -0.21 7.54
CA ILE A 31 1.47 -1.54 7.43
C ILE A 31 2.23 -2.40 6.42
N PHE A 32 2.51 -1.87 5.23
CA PHE A 32 3.16 -2.61 4.13
C PHE A 32 4.60 -3.00 4.50
N SER A 33 5.36 -2.13 5.17
CA SER A 33 6.74 -2.41 5.60
C SER A 33 6.88 -3.56 6.62
N ARG A 34 5.78 -4.09 7.16
CA ARG A 34 5.80 -5.24 8.09
C ARG A 34 5.89 -6.59 7.39
N TYR A 35 5.62 -6.63 6.09
CA TYR A 35 5.42 -7.87 5.34
C TYR A 35 6.40 -7.97 4.18
N SER A 36 6.86 -9.19 3.92
CA SER A 36 7.63 -9.52 2.72
C SER A 36 6.73 -9.60 1.49
N ILE A 37 5.49 -10.07 1.67
CA ILE A 37 4.46 -10.15 0.63
C ILE A 37 3.13 -9.69 1.23
N ILE A 38 2.41 -8.81 0.52
CA ILE A 38 1.06 -8.40 0.90
C ILE A 38 0.14 -8.38 -0.31
N VAL A 39 -1.02 -9.03 -0.21
CA VAL A 39 -2.08 -9.01 -1.23
C VAL A 39 -3.11 -7.95 -0.85
N ILE A 40 -3.40 -7.03 -1.76
CA ILE A 40 -4.33 -5.94 -1.52
C ILE A 40 -5.62 -6.14 -2.33
N LEU A 41 -6.75 -6.01 -1.65
CA LEU A 41 -8.08 -6.08 -2.24
C LEU A 41 -8.71 -4.68 -2.36
N GLU A 42 -9.77 -4.59 -3.16
CA GLU A 42 -10.52 -3.36 -3.44
C GLU A 42 -9.68 -2.23 -4.04
N VAL A 43 -8.74 -2.57 -4.92
CA VAL A 43 -8.05 -1.56 -5.73
C VAL A 43 -9.04 -0.95 -6.72
N VAL A 44 -9.32 0.35 -6.54
CA VAL A 44 -10.20 1.16 -7.40
C VAL A 44 -9.36 2.24 -8.08
N ASP A 45 -8.39 1.80 -8.88
CA ASP A 45 -7.54 2.66 -9.69
C ASP A 45 -7.35 2.07 -11.08
N LYS A 46 -8.28 2.37 -11.99
CA LYS A 46 -8.23 1.90 -13.38
C LYS A 46 -6.95 2.31 -14.13
N SER A 47 -6.32 3.40 -13.70
CA SER A 47 -5.16 3.97 -14.38
C SER A 47 -3.82 3.42 -13.90
N GLY A 48 -3.79 2.78 -12.73
CA GLY A 48 -2.56 2.37 -12.02
C GLY A 48 -1.77 3.52 -11.39
N LYS A 49 -1.99 4.77 -11.80
CA LYS A 49 -1.17 5.92 -11.42
C LYS A 49 -1.16 6.22 -9.91
N ALA A 50 -2.28 6.02 -9.23
CA ALA A 50 -2.36 6.26 -7.80
C ALA A 50 -1.59 5.19 -7.01
N ILE A 51 -1.67 3.94 -7.47
CA ILE A 51 -0.89 2.83 -6.92
C ILE A 51 0.61 3.04 -7.19
N ASP A 52 1.00 3.41 -8.41
CA ASP A 52 2.40 3.69 -8.76
C ASP A 52 2.99 4.78 -7.87
N LYS A 53 2.25 5.88 -7.68
CA LYS A 53 2.66 6.96 -6.78
C LYS A 53 2.80 6.49 -5.33
N PHE A 54 1.89 5.64 -4.85
CA PHE A 54 1.99 5.07 -3.51
C PHE A 54 3.22 4.17 -3.37
N LEU A 55 3.53 3.34 -4.38
CA LEU A 55 4.73 2.49 -4.40
C LEU A 55 6.02 3.32 -4.43
N GLN A 56 6.04 4.44 -5.16
CA GLN A 56 7.17 5.38 -5.12
C GLN A 56 7.41 5.94 -3.71
N GLU A 57 6.35 6.31 -2.97
CA GLU A 57 6.47 6.77 -1.59
C GLU A 57 6.91 5.65 -0.63
N LEU A 58 6.39 4.43 -0.82
CA LEU A 58 6.81 3.25 -0.06
C LEU A 58 8.31 2.97 -0.24
N ASN A 59 8.80 3.02 -1.49
CA ASN A 59 10.19 2.76 -1.83
C ASN A 59 11.17 3.85 -1.37
N LYS A 60 10.70 5.05 -0.99
CA LYS A 60 11.55 6.08 -0.36
C LYS A 60 11.85 5.79 1.11
N THR A 61 11.08 4.89 1.73
CA THR A 61 11.22 4.55 3.15
C THR A 61 12.23 3.41 3.37
N THR A 62 12.71 2.78 2.29
CA THR A 62 13.66 1.67 2.28
C THR A 62 14.94 2.12 1.60
#